data_AF-A0A662PTW6-F1
#
_entry.id   AF-A0A662PTW6-F1
#
_cell.length_a   1.000
_cell.length_b   1.000
_cell.length_c   1.000
_cell.angle_alpha   90.00
_cell.angle_beta   90.00
_cell.angle_gamma   90.00
#
_symmetry.space_group_name_H-M   'P 1'
#
loop_
_entity.id
_entity.type
_entity.pdbx_description
1 polymer ?
#
loop_
_entity_poly.entity_id
_entity_poly.type
_entity_poly.pdbx_seq_one_letter_code
_entity_poly.pdbx_strand_id
1 'polypeptide(L)'
;MKLEVRGIYSTALIVLLLEKGFEIINPTRSQVERFGLNSRGDADVNITDSNDRHYIEVRGESEVVESIIEALREGLEDLIVLRPIKGEKASMARIGFPTEAKLKLDEFRSRAAYTVPWHHYCRAGGEALSSMVSFAEDLVE
;
A
#
# COMPACT_ATOMS: atom_id res chain seq x y z
N MET A 1 -5.93 -9.46 -12.14
CA MET A 1 -5.66 -8.01 -12.15
C MET A 1 -4.24 -7.80 -11.67
N LYS A 2 -3.44 -7.01 -12.39
CA LYS A 2 -2.01 -6.78 -12.16
C LYS A 2 -1.76 -5.40 -11.57
N LEU A 3 -1.04 -5.36 -10.45
CA LEU A 3 -0.78 -4.15 -9.69
C LEU A 3 0.72 -3.86 -9.60
N GLU A 4 1.10 -2.61 -9.85
CA GLU A 4 2.41 -2.10 -9.45
C GLU A 4 2.26 -1.27 -8.17
N VAL A 5 2.95 -1.66 -7.08
CA VAL A 5 2.78 -1.06 -5.75
C VAL A 5 4.10 -0.47 -5.23
N ARG A 6 4.03 0.77 -4.75
CA ARG A 6 5.15 1.59 -4.24
C ARG A 6 4.77 2.27 -2.92
N GLY A 7 5.75 2.93 -2.30
CA GLY A 7 5.52 3.72 -1.08
C GLY A 7 5.64 2.94 0.24
N ILE A 8 5.51 3.67 1.35
CA ILE A 8 5.66 3.10 2.71
C ILE A 8 4.65 1.97 2.99
N TYR A 9 3.43 2.10 2.45
CA TYR A 9 2.35 1.14 2.64
C TYR A 9 2.51 -0.13 1.80
N SER A 10 3.44 -0.17 0.85
CA SER A 10 3.50 -1.23 -0.16
C SER A 10 3.62 -2.64 0.42
N THR A 11 4.41 -2.85 1.48
CA THR A 11 4.55 -4.17 2.11
C THR A 11 3.24 -4.63 2.76
N ALA A 12 2.49 -3.72 3.40
CA ALA A 12 1.19 -4.04 4.00
C ALA A 12 0.10 -4.30 2.95
N LEU A 13 0.04 -3.44 1.92
CA LEU A 13 -0.93 -3.54 0.83
C LEU A 13 -0.71 -4.82 0.02
N ILE A 14 0.55 -5.22 -0.22
CA ILE A 14 0.86 -6.48 -0.92
C ILE A 14 0.33 -7.70 -0.14
N VAL A 15 0.47 -7.75 1.19
CA VAL A 15 -0.11 -8.84 2.00
C VAL A 15 -1.62 -8.95 1.79
N LEU A 16 -2.34 -7.83 1.96
CA LEU A 16 -3.80 -7.79 1.81
C LEU A 16 -4.24 -8.14 0.38
N LEU A 17 -3.58 -7.58 -0.64
CA LEU A 17 -3.99 -7.72 -2.04
C LEU A 17 -3.64 -9.11 -2.61
N LEU A 18 -2.57 -9.76 -2.15
CA LEU A 18 -2.29 -11.16 -2.49
C LEU A 18 -3.36 -12.11 -1.92
N GLU A 19 -3.85 -11.88 -0.70
CA GLU A 19 -4.95 -12.66 -0.11
C GLU A 19 -6.28 -12.46 -0.86
N LYS A 20 -6.44 -11.34 -1.55
CA LYS A 20 -7.59 -11.01 -2.41
C LYS A 20 -7.38 -11.44 -3.88
N GLY A 21 -6.28 -12.14 -4.20
CA GLY A 21 -6.04 -12.72 -5.52
C GLY A 21 -5.52 -11.76 -6.60
N PHE A 22 -5.00 -10.58 -6.22
CA PHE A 22 -4.34 -9.68 -7.16
C PHE A 22 -2.91 -10.18 -7.47
N GLU A 23 -2.46 -10.02 -8.71
CA GLU A 23 -1.05 -10.27 -9.09
C GLU A 23 -0.23 -9.01 -8.86
N ILE A 24 0.85 -9.11 -8.08
CA ILE A 24 1.79 -8.00 -7.89
C ILE A 24 2.93 -8.13 -8.91
N ILE A 25 3.09 -7.12 -9.76
CA ILE A 25 4.10 -7.09 -10.80
C ILE A 25 5.13 -5.97 -10.56
N ASN A 26 6.21 -6.02 -11.32
CA ASN A 26 7.33 -5.10 -11.23
C ASN A 26 7.85 -4.91 -9.78
N PRO A 27 8.06 -5.96 -8.98
CA PRO A 27 8.44 -5.81 -7.57
C PRO A 27 9.79 -5.08 -7.41
N THR A 28 9.89 -4.26 -6.36
CA THR A 28 11.17 -3.74 -5.86
C THR A 28 12.00 -4.88 -5.27
N ARG A 29 13.31 -4.64 -5.03
CA ARG A 29 14.20 -5.65 -4.43
C ARG A 29 13.62 -6.22 -3.10
N SER A 30 13.20 -5.35 -2.18
CA SER A 30 12.60 -5.76 -0.91
C SER A 30 11.25 -6.48 -1.07
N GLN A 31 10.50 -6.23 -2.13
CA GLN A 31 9.28 -6.97 -2.45
C GLN A 31 9.59 -8.37 -3.03
N VAL A 32 10.69 -8.53 -3.78
CA VAL A 32 11.20 -9.86 -4.19
C VAL A 32 11.63 -10.64 -2.93
N GLU A 33 12.40 -10.02 -2.05
CA GLU A 33 12.97 -10.65 -0.85
C GLU A 33 11.90 -11.07 0.19
N ARG A 34 10.87 -10.24 0.40
CA ARG A 34 9.80 -10.49 1.39
C ARG A 34 8.67 -11.41 0.89
N PHE A 35 8.46 -11.51 -0.43
CA PHE A 35 7.29 -12.21 -1.00
C PHE A 35 7.60 -13.22 -2.11
N GLY A 36 8.85 -13.36 -2.58
CA GLY A 36 9.21 -14.23 -3.71
C GLY A 36 8.64 -13.78 -5.07
N LEU A 37 8.10 -12.56 -5.14
CA LEU A 37 7.47 -12.00 -6.35
C LEU A 37 8.50 -11.77 -7.45
N ASN A 38 8.20 -12.18 -8.68
CA ASN A 38 9.12 -12.04 -9.82
C ASN A 38 8.46 -11.56 -11.13
N SER A 39 7.13 -11.44 -11.20
CA SER A 39 6.40 -10.99 -12.40
C SER A 39 6.83 -9.61 -12.90
N ARG A 40 6.91 -9.44 -14.22
CA ARG A 40 7.23 -8.18 -14.92
C ARG A 40 6.26 -7.94 -16.08
N GLY A 41 5.94 -6.68 -16.38
CA GLY A 41 5.07 -6.30 -17.49
C GLY A 41 4.34 -4.98 -17.25
N ASP A 42 3.28 -4.73 -18.02
CA ASP A 42 2.37 -3.60 -17.82
C ASP A 42 1.35 -3.89 -16.71
N ALA A 43 1.02 -2.86 -15.91
CA ALA A 43 0.10 -2.96 -14.77
C ALA A 43 -1.26 -2.31 -15.09
N ASP A 44 -2.34 -3.02 -14.80
CA ASP A 44 -3.73 -2.54 -14.91
C ASP A 44 -3.95 -1.31 -14.01
N VAL A 45 -3.32 -1.31 -12.82
CA VAL A 45 -3.36 -0.20 -11.83
C VAL A 45 -2.00 0.00 -11.16
N ASN A 46 -1.64 1.27 -10.96
CA ASN A 46 -0.52 1.70 -10.13
C ASN A 46 -1.02 2.20 -8.77
N ILE A 47 -0.28 1.88 -7.71
CA ILE A 47 -0.53 2.33 -6.34
C ILE A 47 0.74 2.98 -5.77
N THR A 48 0.64 4.25 -5.39
CA THR A 48 1.72 5.06 -4.80
C THR A 48 1.22 5.79 -3.56
N ASP A 49 2.07 5.99 -2.55
CA ASP A 49 1.75 6.90 -1.45
C ASP A 49 1.85 8.38 -1.88
N SER A 50 1.16 9.24 -1.13
CA SER A 50 1.26 10.69 -1.27
C SER A 50 2.60 11.22 -0.72
N ASN A 51 3.01 12.42 -1.14
CA ASN A 51 4.24 13.05 -0.64
C ASN A 51 4.25 13.27 0.89
N ASP A 52 3.06 13.49 1.47
CA ASP A 52 2.86 13.58 2.93
C ASP A 52 2.57 12.21 3.59
N ARG A 53 2.48 11.14 2.78
CA ARG A 53 2.23 9.75 3.18
C ARG A 53 0.94 9.54 3.98
N HIS A 54 -0.03 10.46 3.91
CA HIS A 54 -1.33 10.32 4.59
C HIS A 54 -2.37 9.51 3.79
N TYR A 55 -2.16 9.34 2.48
CA TYR A 55 -3.03 8.56 1.60
C TYR A 55 -2.22 7.81 0.53
N ILE A 56 -2.88 6.89 -0.19
CA ILE A 56 -2.40 6.36 -1.47
C ILE A 56 -3.22 6.93 -2.63
N GLU A 57 -2.55 7.17 -3.76
CA GLU A 57 -3.21 7.32 -5.05
C GLU A 57 -3.28 5.96 -5.74
N VAL A 58 -4.49 5.60 -6.21
CA VAL A 58 -4.79 4.37 -6.93
C VAL A 58 -5.27 4.78 -8.32
N ARG A 59 -4.52 4.46 -9.37
CA ARG A 59 -4.74 4.98 -10.73
C ARG A 59 -4.54 3.91 -11.80
N GLY A 60 -5.53 3.75 -12.67
CA GLY A 60 -5.48 2.79 -13.77
C GLY A 60 -6.87 2.47 -14.31
N GLU A 61 -7.10 1.21 -14.71
CA GLU A 61 -8.37 0.75 -15.26
C GLU A 61 -9.52 0.86 -14.25
N SER A 62 -10.65 1.43 -14.68
CA SER A 62 -11.74 1.83 -13.78
C SER A 62 -12.33 0.68 -12.95
N GLU A 63 -12.47 -0.51 -13.55
CA GLU A 63 -12.99 -1.70 -12.88
C GLU A 63 -12.03 -2.16 -11.76
N VAL A 64 -10.73 -2.25 -12.08
CA VAL A 64 -9.68 -2.68 -11.15
C VAL A 64 -9.52 -1.69 -9.98
N VAL A 65 -9.62 -0.37 -10.23
CA VAL A 65 -9.57 0.65 -9.17
C VAL A 65 -10.71 0.49 -8.16
N GLU A 66 -11.95 0.23 -8.63
CA GLU A 66 -13.08 0.01 -7.72
C GLU A 66 -12.95 -1.34 -6.99
N SER A 67 -12.47 -2.42 -7.65
CA SER A 67 -12.15 -3.70 -6.98
C SER A 67 -11.09 -3.58 -5.89
N ILE A 68 -10.07 -2.71 -6.05
CA ILE A 68 -9.09 -2.41 -4.99
C ILE A 68 -9.76 -1.67 -3.83
N ILE A 69 -10.66 -0.73 -4.10
CA ILE A 69 -11.40 0.01 -3.05
C ILE A 69 -12.28 -0.97 -2.24
N GLU A 70 -12.92 -1.93 -2.88
CA GLU A 70 -13.71 -2.98 -2.22
C GLU A 70 -12.81 -3.92 -1.39
N ALA A 71 -11.74 -4.45 -1.99
CA ALA A 71 -10.76 -5.30 -1.30
C ALA A 71 -10.16 -4.65 -0.05
N LEU A 72 -9.84 -3.35 -0.10
CA LEU A 72 -9.33 -2.59 1.04
C LEU A 72 -10.41 -2.35 2.11
N ARG A 73 -11.66 -2.06 1.72
CA ARG A 73 -12.79 -1.89 2.65
C ARG A 73 -13.18 -3.16 3.39
N GLU A 74 -12.93 -4.33 2.81
CA GLU A 74 -13.11 -5.63 3.49
C GLU A 74 -11.99 -5.94 4.50
N GLY A 75 -10.83 -5.26 4.42
CA GLY A 75 -9.66 -5.53 5.27
C GLY A 75 -9.30 -4.41 6.25
N LEU A 76 -9.81 -3.20 6.05
CA LEU A 76 -9.44 -1.99 6.80
C LEU A 76 -10.68 -1.16 7.15
N GLU A 77 -10.74 -0.70 8.39
CA GLU A 77 -11.75 0.23 8.89
C GLU A 77 -11.38 1.69 8.57
N ASP A 78 -12.23 2.66 8.94
CA ASP A 78 -12.03 4.12 8.82
C ASP A 78 -11.65 4.74 7.45
N LEU A 79 -11.55 3.96 6.37
CA LEU A 79 -11.03 4.40 5.06
C LEU A 79 -11.75 5.61 4.43
N ILE A 80 -10.97 6.69 4.19
CA ILE A 80 -11.46 7.91 3.53
C ILE A 80 -11.19 7.80 2.02
N VAL A 81 -12.22 7.52 1.22
CA VAL A 81 -12.10 7.34 -0.25
C VAL A 81 -12.62 8.57 -1.01
N LEU A 82 -11.71 9.30 -1.64
CA LEU A 82 -12.02 10.39 -2.58
C LEU A 82 -11.81 9.91 -4.01
N ARG A 83 -12.70 10.28 -4.94
CA ARG A 83 -12.62 9.92 -6.37
C ARG A 83 -12.43 11.17 -7.25
N PRO A 84 -11.21 11.75 -7.33
CA PRO A 84 -10.95 12.95 -8.14
C PRO A 84 -11.18 12.77 -9.65
N ILE A 85 -11.03 11.56 -10.20
CA ILE A 85 -11.29 11.27 -11.61
C ILE A 85 -12.08 9.97 -11.73
N LYS A 86 -13.24 10.02 -12.41
CA LYS A 86 -14.03 8.84 -12.76
C LYS A 86 -14.40 8.87 -14.24
N GLY A 87 -13.57 8.27 -15.09
CA GLY A 87 -13.90 7.96 -16.47
C GLY A 87 -14.42 6.52 -16.61
N GLU A 88 -14.96 6.18 -17.79
CA GLU A 88 -15.46 4.83 -18.07
C GLU A 88 -14.33 3.78 -18.06
N LYS A 89 -13.22 4.07 -18.75
CA LYS A 89 -12.09 3.13 -18.90
C LYS A 89 -10.96 3.33 -17.88
N ALA A 90 -10.74 4.56 -17.43
CA ALA A 90 -9.69 4.87 -16.46
C ALA A 90 -10.21 5.81 -15.37
N SER A 91 -9.77 5.56 -14.13
CA SER A 91 -10.14 6.34 -12.96
C SER A 91 -8.94 6.61 -12.06
N MET A 92 -9.13 7.49 -11.08
CA MET A 92 -8.16 7.78 -10.03
C MET A 92 -8.89 7.99 -8.71
N ALA A 93 -8.48 7.24 -7.69
CA ALA A 93 -8.94 7.37 -6.32
C ALA A 93 -7.78 7.78 -5.40
N ARG A 94 -8.13 8.48 -4.31
CA ARG A 94 -7.25 8.74 -3.17
C ARG A 94 -7.86 8.04 -1.97
N ILE A 95 -7.09 7.16 -1.33
CA ILE A 95 -7.52 6.38 -0.17
C ILE A 95 -6.67 6.82 1.02
N GLY A 96 -7.27 7.63 1.89
CA GLY A 96 -6.65 8.09 3.13
C GLY A 96 -6.73 7.03 4.21
N PHE A 97 -5.65 6.92 5.00
CA PHE A 97 -5.53 6.03 6.14
C PHE A 97 -5.48 6.84 7.45
N PRO A 98 -6.59 6.92 8.20
CA PRO A 98 -6.59 7.35 9.59
C PRO A 98 -5.96 6.27 10.51
N THR A 99 -6.23 6.32 11.81
CA THR A 99 -5.46 5.59 12.83
C THR A 99 -5.69 4.08 12.78
N GLU A 100 -6.94 3.63 12.63
CA GLU A 100 -7.26 2.20 12.74
C GLU A 100 -6.83 1.46 11.47
N ALA A 101 -6.99 2.09 10.30
CA ALA A 101 -6.44 1.63 9.05
C ALA A 101 -4.90 1.52 9.11
N LYS A 102 -4.21 2.50 9.73
CA LYS A 102 -2.74 2.46 9.88
C LYS A 102 -2.27 1.35 10.81
N LEU A 103 -2.92 1.18 11.96
CA LEU A 103 -2.65 0.07 12.88
C LEU A 103 -2.89 -1.29 12.18
N LYS A 104 -3.97 -1.42 11.43
CA LYS A 104 -4.27 -2.64 10.67
C LYS A 104 -3.28 -2.88 9.52
N LEU A 105 -2.79 -1.83 8.87
CA LEU A 105 -1.70 -1.93 7.89
C LEU A 105 -0.37 -2.31 8.55
N ASP A 106 -0.08 -1.86 9.78
CA ASP A 106 1.09 -2.33 10.55
C ASP A 106 0.96 -3.82 10.93
N GLU A 107 -0.22 -4.30 11.30
CA GLU A 107 -0.51 -5.74 11.48
C GLU A 107 -0.22 -6.51 10.17
N PHE A 108 -0.81 -6.10 9.05
CA PHE A 108 -0.57 -6.75 7.75
C PHE A 108 0.93 -6.75 7.39
N ARG A 109 1.64 -5.62 7.59
CA ARG A 109 3.08 -5.51 7.35
C ARG A 109 3.89 -6.52 8.19
N SER A 110 3.52 -6.71 9.46
CA SER A 110 4.25 -7.57 10.40
C SER A 110 4.29 -9.06 10.00
N ARG A 111 3.38 -9.47 9.09
CA ARG A 111 3.34 -10.83 8.52
C ARG A 111 4.43 -11.11 7.48
N ALA A 112 5.14 -10.08 7.00
CA ALA A 112 6.11 -10.17 5.91
C ALA A 112 7.48 -9.52 6.20
N ALA A 113 7.57 -8.65 7.21
CA ALA A 113 8.83 -8.08 7.71
C ALA A 113 8.65 -7.59 9.16
N TYR A 114 9.75 -7.45 9.92
CA TYR A 114 9.69 -6.84 11.25
C TYR A 114 9.10 -5.42 11.16
N THR A 115 8.07 -5.13 11.97
CA THR A 115 7.36 -3.85 11.99
C THR A 115 7.52 -3.21 13.37
N VAL A 116 8.06 -1.98 13.40
CA VAL A 116 8.10 -1.14 14.60
C VAL A 116 6.66 -0.78 15.03
N PRO A 117 6.30 -0.80 16.33
CA PRO A 117 4.99 -0.34 16.77
C PRO A 117 4.68 1.08 16.28
N TRP A 118 3.47 1.30 15.77
CA TRP A 118 3.03 2.56 15.13
C TRP A 118 3.83 2.96 13.88
N HIS A 119 4.50 2.03 13.21
CA HIS A 119 5.31 2.28 11.99
C HIS A 119 4.60 3.18 10.97
N HIS A 120 3.39 2.88 10.50
CA HIS A 120 2.74 3.72 9.47
C HIS A 120 2.35 5.11 9.98
N TYR A 121 2.03 5.23 11.27
CA TYR A 121 1.78 6.54 11.90
C TYR A 121 3.05 7.37 11.95
N CYS A 122 4.16 6.79 12.44
CA CYS A 122 5.46 7.46 12.54
C CYS A 122 6.09 7.77 11.17
N ARG A 123 5.91 6.92 10.16
CA ARG A 123 6.38 7.16 8.78
C ARG A 123 5.65 8.32 8.11
N ALA A 124 4.37 8.52 8.43
CA ALA A 124 3.57 9.67 7.98
C ALA A 124 3.80 10.94 8.84
N GLY A 125 4.21 10.80 10.10
CA GLY A 125 4.46 11.90 11.05
C GLY A 125 5.69 12.79 10.77
N GLY A 126 6.11 12.90 9.50
CA GLY A 126 7.23 13.73 9.05
C GLY A 126 8.61 13.08 9.18
N GLU A 127 9.61 13.71 8.55
CA GLU A 127 10.90 13.06 8.27
C GLU A 127 11.70 12.66 9.51
N ALA A 128 11.57 13.38 10.64
CA ALA A 128 12.26 13.02 11.87
C ALA A 128 11.76 11.67 12.45
N LEU A 129 10.44 11.47 12.51
CA LEU A 129 9.86 10.19 12.92
C LEU A 129 10.13 9.10 11.87
N SER A 130 9.95 9.42 10.58
CA SER A 130 10.19 8.48 9.49
C SER A 130 11.62 7.95 9.44
N SER A 131 12.61 8.81 9.73
CA SER A 131 14.04 8.45 9.80
C SER A 131 14.36 7.57 11.01
N MET A 132 13.76 7.84 12.17
CA MET A 132 13.91 6.97 13.35
C MET A 132 13.27 5.59 13.16
N VAL A 133 12.18 5.50 12.37
CA VAL A 133 11.62 4.20 11.98
C VAL A 133 12.58 3.44 11.06
N SER A 134 13.15 4.07 10.01
CA SER A 134 14.18 3.41 9.19
C SER A 134 15.32 2.88 10.04
N PHE A 135 15.89 3.71 10.93
CA PHE A 135 16.99 3.29 11.81
C PHE A 135 16.62 2.13 12.74
N ALA A 136 15.37 2.06 13.22
CA ALA A 136 14.90 0.93 14.03
C ALA A 136 14.64 -0.35 13.22
N GLU A 137 14.37 -0.23 11.92
CA GLU A 137 14.27 -1.35 10.98
C GLU A 137 15.67 -1.84 10.56
N ASP A 138 16.60 -0.92 10.25
CA ASP A 138 18.01 -1.18 9.88
C ASP A 138 18.84 -1.87 10.99
N LEU A 139 18.32 -1.93 12.22
CA LEU A 139 18.95 -2.63 13.36
C LEU A 139 18.53 -4.11 13.47
N VAL A 140 17.59 -4.59 12.65
CA VAL A 140 17.00 -5.94 12.76
C VAL A 140 16.76 -6.66 11.42
N GLU A 141 17.08 -6.03 10.27
CA GLU A 141 17.25 -6.72 8.97
C GLU A 141 18.70 -7.21 8.76
#